data_AF-A0A9J6GIS7-F1
#
_entry.id   AF-A0A9J6GIS7-F1
#
_cell.length_a   1.000
_cell.length_b   1.000
_cell.length_c   1.000
_cell.angle_alpha   90.00
_cell.angle_beta   90.00
_cell.angle_gamma   90.00
#
_symmetry.space_group_name_H-M   'P 1'
#
loop_
_entity.id
_entity.type
_entity.pdbx_description
1 polymer ?
#
loop_
_entity_poly.entity_id
_entity_poly.type
_entity_poly.pdbx_seq_one_letter_code
_entity_poly.pdbx_strand_id
1 'polypeptide(L)'
;MVPNIGRYGRQYSVLVHHNRYSGREEYANVIGKDVFIVTILREPMALFESLAATLRHKGIHIDDIEDSRGKGHFLSYLAGMRVDYGRIGTNQMAFDLGLSVNVMNNSKRVIRFIRRLDAELDLVLIAELMDESLVLLKHALCWTTQDVVSFQQNARRSQYLPSRIPEKARRAILTANYVDVSLYNFFKIKLLDAIAAFGVDRMKEEVFALRKMRMSMYGDCVDSEDTADKVYPPQFVFRPDVVGYRIKNDTRAVPSATCRMLGANELLFTNMIRRRQLMDISAFYFARWGAGAATGLAASAPLGLALSLTLSVPWSSRMLLG
;
A
#
# COMPACT_ATOMS: atom_id res chain seq x y z
N MET A 1 5.47 14.16 -2.31
CA MET A 1 4.54 15.07 -3.01
C MET A 1 4.17 14.43 -4.33
N VAL A 2 2.88 14.20 -4.60
CA VAL A 2 2.40 13.70 -5.89
C VAL A 2 2.56 14.84 -6.91
N PRO A 3 3.26 14.66 -8.04
CA PRO A 3 3.41 15.73 -9.03
C PRO A 3 2.04 16.23 -9.50
N ASN A 4 1.83 17.55 -9.54
CA ASN A 4 0.64 18.10 -10.16
C ASN A 4 0.73 17.92 -11.68
N ILE A 5 0.17 16.82 -12.20
CA ILE A 5 0.12 16.53 -13.63
C ILE A 5 -1.02 17.27 -14.36
N GLY A 6 -1.89 17.98 -13.61
CA GLY A 6 -2.90 18.87 -14.16
C GLY A 6 -2.29 19.97 -15.03
N ARG A 7 -1.07 20.42 -14.71
CA ARG A 7 -0.30 21.36 -15.54
C ARG A 7 0.03 20.82 -16.95
N TYR A 8 -0.12 19.51 -17.15
CA TYR A 8 0.07 18.82 -18.42
C TYR A 8 -1.26 18.36 -19.05
N GLY A 9 -2.41 18.88 -18.58
CA GLY A 9 -3.72 18.46 -19.06
C GLY A 9 -4.06 17.00 -18.72
N ARG A 10 -3.47 16.45 -17.65
CA ARG A 10 -3.69 15.07 -17.20
C ARG A 10 -4.25 15.02 -15.79
N GLN A 11 -4.95 13.94 -15.49
CA GLN A 11 -5.49 13.64 -14.16
C GLN A 11 -5.10 12.21 -13.76
N TYR A 12 -5.03 11.97 -12.46
CA TYR A 12 -4.81 10.62 -11.94
C TYR A 12 -6.13 9.86 -11.93
N SER A 13 -6.14 8.65 -12.48
CA SER A 13 -7.30 7.75 -12.36
C SER A 13 -7.34 7.02 -11.02
N VAL A 14 -6.17 6.78 -10.43
CA VAL A 14 -6.02 6.09 -9.14
C VAL A 14 -4.84 6.71 -8.38
N LEU A 15 -5.03 6.99 -7.10
CA LEU A 15 -3.97 7.40 -6.17
C LEU A 15 -3.82 6.33 -5.08
N VAL A 16 -2.74 5.54 -5.17
CA VAL A 16 -2.40 4.52 -4.18
C VAL A 16 -0.96 4.73 -3.75
N HIS A 17 -0.77 5.30 -2.56
CA HIS A 17 0.55 5.49 -1.96
C HIS A 17 0.37 5.60 -0.45
N HIS A 18 1.42 5.29 0.33
CA HIS A 18 1.45 5.63 1.74
C HIS A 18 1.37 7.15 1.91
N ASN A 19 0.24 7.64 2.36
CA ASN A 19 0.00 9.03 2.73
C ASN A 19 -0.93 9.10 3.94
N ARG A 20 -0.84 10.19 4.69
CA ARG A 20 -1.76 10.47 5.78
C ARG A 20 -3.03 11.07 5.20
N TYR A 21 -4.18 10.49 5.51
CA TYR A 21 -5.48 10.95 5.03
C TYR A 21 -5.79 12.36 5.54
N SER A 22 -6.19 13.24 4.62
CA SER A 22 -6.42 14.66 4.86
C SER A 22 -7.84 15.11 4.50
N GLY A 23 -8.80 14.17 4.46
CA GLY A 23 -10.19 14.44 4.10
C GLY A 23 -10.45 14.32 2.59
N ARG A 24 -11.71 14.06 2.22
CA ARG A 24 -12.13 13.77 0.84
C ARG A 24 -11.82 14.89 -0.15
N GLU A 25 -11.94 16.15 0.28
CA GLU A 25 -11.74 17.33 -0.57
C GLU A 25 -10.33 17.38 -1.20
N GLU A 26 -9.30 17.01 -0.45
CA GLU A 26 -7.91 16.99 -0.95
C GLU A 26 -7.72 15.95 -2.06
N TYR A 27 -8.38 14.80 -1.97
CA TYR A 27 -8.35 13.78 -3.02
C TYR A 27 -9.18 14.19 -4.22
N ALA A 28 -10.31 14.85 -3.99
CA ALA A 28 -11.16 15.37 -5.05
C ALA A 28 -10.45 16.43 -5.91
N ASN A 29 -9.56 17.22 -5.30
CA ASN A 29 -8.72 18.19 -6.01
C ASN A 29 -7.66 17.55 -6.91
N VAL A 30 -7.28 16.28 -6.66
CA VAL A 30 -6.23 15.57 -7.40
C VAL A 30 -6.80 14.62 -8.46
N ILE A 31 -7.86 13.89 -8.11
CA ILE A 31 -8.48 12.86 -8.97
C ILE A 31 -9.71 13.42 -9.69
N GLY A 32 -10.55 14.17 -8.98
CA GLY A 32 -11.84 14.65 -9.46
C GLY A 32 -12.94 14.54 -8.39
N LYS A 33 -14.05 15.26 -8.58
CA LYS A 33 -15.15 15.33 -7.60
C LYS A 33 -15.79 13.97 -7.29
N ASP A 34 -15.80 13.08 -8.27
CA ASP A 34 -16.38 11.73 -8.17
C ASP A 34 -15.37 10.69 -7.68
N VAL A 35 -14.36 11.11 -6.90
CA VAL A 35 -13.33 10.22 -6.36
C VAL A 35 -13.94 9.13 -5.47
N PHE A 36 -13.64 7.87 -5.77
CA PHE A 36 -13.97 6.74 -4.91
C PHE A 36 -12.81 6.47 -3.95
N ILE A 37 -13.05 6.63 -2.64
CA ILE A 37 -12.03 6.48 -1.60
C ILE A 37 -12.22 5.15 -0.89
N VAL A 38 -11.22 4.29 -1.04
CA VAL A 38 -11.11 3.00 -0.36
C VAL A 38 -9.91 2.99 0.57
N THR A 39 -10.04 2.29 1.71
CA THR A 39 -8.91 1.98 2.60
C THR A 39 -9.02 0.55 3.10
N ILE A 40 -7.96 0.06 3.74
CA ILE A 40 -7.90 -1.30 4.31
C ILE A 40 -7.57 -1.19 5.78
N LEU A 41 -8.41 -1.78 6.64
CA LEU A 41 -8.12 -1.96 8.05
C LEU A 41 -7.73 -3.40 8.34
N ARG A 42 -7.02 -3.58 9.45
CA ARG A 42 -6.53 -4.88 9.92
C ARG A 42 -6.83 -5.02 11.41
N GLU A 43 -7.00 -6.26 11.86
CA GLU A 43 -7.19 -6.54 13.28
C GLU A 43 -6.03 -5.93 14.09
N PRO A 44 -6.31 -5.13 15.14
CA PRO A 44 -5.29 -4.32 15.82
C PRO A 44 -4.11 -5.12 16.37
N MET A 45 -4.34 -6.33 16.90
CA MET A 45 -3.25 -7.17 17.41
C MET A 45 -2.38 -7.70 16.27
N ALA A 46 -2.98 -8.18 15.19
CA ALA A 46 -2.27 -8.64 13.99
C ALA A 46 -1.47 -7.50 13.33
N LEU A 47 -2.00 -6.28 13.35
CA LEU A 47 -1.28 -5.09 12.90
C LEU A 47 -0.08 -4.79 13.81
N PHE A 48 -0.27 -4.82 15.13
CA PHE A 48 0.83 -4.63 16.09
C PHE A 48 1.95 -5.64 15.86
N GLU A 49 1.65 -6.93 15.72
CA GLU A 49 2.67 -7.96 15.48
C GLU A 49 3.44 -7.71 14.18
N SER A 50 2.74 -7.24 13.15
CA SER A 50 3.35 -6.85 11.87
C SER A 50 4.28 -5.65 12.02
N LEU A 51 3.86 -4.61 12.74
CA LEU A 51 4.66 -3.42 13.00
C LEU A 51 5.86 -3.74 13.89
N ALA A 52 5.66 -4.56 14.93
CA ALA A 52 6.71 -5.01 15.83
C ALA A 52 7.77 -5.81 15.06
N ALA A 53 7.36 -6.71 14.18
CA ALA A 53 8.29 -7.39 13.28
C ALA A 53 9.07 -6.37 12.45
N THR A 54 8.39 -5.40 11.80
CA THR A 54 9.03 -4.35 10.98
C THR A 54 10.07 -3.56 11.77
N LEU A 55 9.72 -3.12 12.98
CA LEU A 55 10.61 -2.39 13.87
C LEU A 55 11.81 -3.23 14.29
N ARG A 56 11.62 -4.51 14.63
CA ARG A 56 12.73 -5.43 14.96
C ARG A 56 13.73 -5.55 13.82
N HIS A 57 13.26 -5.57 12.57
CA HIS A 57 14.14 -5.57 11.41
C HIS A 57 14.94 -4.27 11.26
N LYS A 58 14.39 -3.14 11.69
CA LYS A 58 15.10 -1.85 11.77
C LYS A 58 15.99 -1.72 13.03
N GLY A 59 16.18 -2.79 13.80
CA GLY A 59 16.93 -2.78 15.07
C GLY A 59 16.18 -2.16 16.25
N ILE A 60 14.87 -1.95 16.12
CA ILE A 60 14.00 -1.41 17.18
C ILE A 60 13.23 -2.56 17.82
N HIS A 61 13.62 -2.97 19.03
CA HIS A 61 13.01 -4.11 19.71
C HIS A 61 11.84 -3.70 20.60
N ILE A 62 10.69 -4.35 20.41
CA ILE A 62 9.48 -4.17 21.24
C ILE A 62 9.38 -5.29 22.29
N ASP A 63 10.41 -6.14 22.40
CA ASP A 63 10.39 -7.40 23.15
C ASP A 63 10.57 -7.23 24.66
N ASP A 64 10.82 -6.01 25.14
CA ASP A 64 10.88 -5.67 26.57
C ASP A 64 9.47 -5.64 27.21
N ILE A 65 8.63 -6.61 26.86
CA ILE A 65 7.31 -6.80 27.45
C ILE A 65 7.45 -7.31 28.89
N GLU A 66 8.58 -7.96 29.23
CA GLU A 66 8.83 -8.57 30.55
C GLU A 66 10.14 -8.14 31.25
N ASP A 67 11.14 -7.59 30.57
CA ASP A 67 12.42 -7.25 31.22
C ASP A 67 12.45 -5.77 31.67
N SER A 68 12.21 -5.56 32.97
CA SER A 68 12.29 -4.25 33.65
C SER A 68 13.72 -3.68 33.73
N ARG A 69 14.69 -4.26 33.02
CA ARG A 69 16.13 -3.87 33.07
C ARG A 69 16.65 -3.25 31.76
N GLY A 70 15.90 -3.34 30.67
CA GLY A 70 16.17 -2.61 29.43
C GLY A 70 15.45 -1.27 29.41
N LYS A 71 16.09 -0.19 28.95
CA LYS A 71 15.45 1.13 28.74
C LYS A 71 14.47 1.08 27.55
N GLY A 72 13.43 0.27 27.66
CA GLY A 72 12.71 -0.35 26.54
C GLY A 72 11.74 0.52 25.76
N HIS A 73 11.66 0.23 24.46
CA HIS A 73 10.75 0.84 23.51
C HIS A 73 9.28 0.40 23.69
N PHE A 74 8.99 -0.66 24.46
CA PHE A 74 7.61 -1.10 24.72
C PHE A 74 6.85 -0.14 25.65
N LEU A 75 7.45 0.28 26.77
CA LEU A 75 6.87 1.32 27.61
C LEU A 75 6.73 2.64 26.85
N SER A 76 7.69 2.95 25.97
CA SER A 76 7.62 4.09 25.06
C SER A 76 6.43 4.01 24.11
N TYR A 77 6.20 2.84 23.52
CA TYR A 77 5.04 2.58 22.67
C TYR A 77 3.73 2.73 23.46
N LEU A 78 3.62 2.12 24.63
CA LEU A 78 2.44 2.23 25.50
C LEU A 78 2.21 3.66 26.00
N ALA A 79 3.27 4.44 26.18
CA ALA A 79 3.20 5.88 26.48
C ALA A 79 2.75 6.74 25.29
N GLY A 80 2.49 6.12 24.13
CA GLY A 80 2.06 6.81 22.92
C GLY A 80 3.19 7.49 22.15
N MET A 81 4.45 7.18 22.47
CA MET A 81 5.59 7.71 21.73
C MET A 81 5.66 7.05 20.36
N ARG A 82 5.80 7.89 19.33
CA ARG A 82 5.94 7.45 17.95
C ARG A 82 7.41 7.39 17.57
N VAL A 83 7.82 6.26 17.00
CA VAL A 83 9.18 5.99 16.53
C VAL A 83 9.28 6.16 15.01
N ASP A 84 10.48 5.97 14.45
CA ASP A 84 10.71 6.05 13.00
C ASP A 84 10.28 7.41 12.43
N TYR A 85 10.90 8.49 12.92
CA TYR A 85 10.56 9.88 12.57
C TYR A 85 9.09 10.24 12.85
N GLY A 86 8.51 9.66 13.91
CA GLY A 86 7.12 9.91 14.32
C GLY A 86 6.08 9.18 13.47
N ARG A 87 6.48 8.24 12.61
CA ARG A 87 5.58 7.54 11.69
C ARG A 87 4.87 6.36 12.31
N ILE A 88 5.53 5.61 13.19
CA ILE A 88 5.02 4.35 13.75
C ILE A 88 4.73 4.50 15.24
N GLY A 89 3.53 4.13 15.69
CA GLY A 89 3.20 4.08 17.12
C GLY A 89 1.79 3.55 17.40
N THR A 90 1.21 3.93 18.54
CA THR A 90 -0.15 3.53 18.91
C THR A 90 -1.21 4.18 18.04
N ASN A 91 -2.30 3.47 17.84
CA ASN A 91 -3.41 3.85 16.96
C ASN A 91 -2.91 4.19 15.54
N GLN A 92 -2.14 3.26 14.95
CA GLN A 92 -1.48 3.48 13.67
C GLN A 92 -2.50 3.68 12.54
N MET A 93 -3.57 2.88 12.49
CA MET A 93 -4.60 3.03 11.45
C MET A 93 -5.30 4.39 11.58
N ALA A 94 -5.69 4.78 12.79
CA ALA A 94 -6.33 6.07 13.03
C ALA A 94 -5.38 7.24 12.70
N PHE A 95 -4.09 7.12 13.01
CA PHE A 95 -3.08 8.12 12.66
C PHE A 95 -2.90 8.27 11.15
N ASP A 96 -2.80 7.16 10.43
CA ASP A 96 -2.71 7.12 8.97
C ASP A 96 -3.99 7.70 8.34
N LEU A 97 -5.14 7.48 8.97
CA LEU A 97 -6.43 8.07 8.59
C LEU A 97 -6.64 9.51 9.09
N GLY A 98 -5.58 10.17 9.56
CA GLY A 98 -5.57 11.61 9.81
C GLY A 98 -5.94 12.04 11.23
N LEU A 99 -6.15 11.11 12.17
CA LEU A 99 -6.35 11.48 13.57
C LEU A 99 -5.06 12.05 14.15
N SER A 100 -5.18 13.21 14.81
CA SER A 100 -4.04 13.83 15.50
C SER A 100 -3.78 13.15 16.84
N VAL A 101 -2.50 13.01 17.21
CA VAL A 101 -2.05 12.30 18.42
C VAL A 101 -2.67 12.92 19.69
N ASN A 102 -2.78 14.25 19.75
CA ASN A 102 -3.37 14.98 20.89
C ASN A 102 -4.88 14.74 21.08
N VAL A 103 -5.55 14.12 20.12
CA VAL A 103 -6.99 13.83 20.17
C VAL A 103 -7.27 12.41 20.66
N MET A 104 -6.26 11.54 20.64
CA MET A 104 -6.44 10.11 20.85
C MET A 104 -6.93 9.75 22.25
N ASN A 105 -6.94 10.64 23.25
CA ASN A 105 -7.48 10.36 24.59
C ASN A 105 -8.90 10.90 24.83
N ASN A 106 -9.53 11.50 23.81
CA ASN A 106 -10.86 12.10 23.92
C ASN A 106 -11.90 11.24 23.18
N SER A 107 -12.66 10.44 23.93
CA SER A 107 -13.67 9.50 23.39
C SER A 107 -14.71 10.18 22.49
N LYS A 108 -15.20 11.38 22.85
CA LYS A 108 -16.16 12.14 22.03
C LYS A 108 -15.55 12.53 20.69
N ARG A 109 -14.26 12.90 20.65
CA ARG A 109 -13.56 13.21 19.40
C ARG A 109 -13.27 11.96 18.58
N VAL A 110 -12.96 10.83 19.21
CA VAL A 110 -12.80 9.53 18.53
C VAL A 110 -14.10 9.12 17.83
N ILE A 111 -15.24 9.22 18.51
CA ILE A 111 -16.55 8.91 17.90
C ILE A 111 -16.82 9.82 16.69
N ARG A 112 -16.59 11.13 16.82
CA ARG A 112 -16.73 12.06 15.69
C ARG A 112 -15.79 11.74 14.54
N PHE A 113 -14.56 11.34 14.83
CA PHE A 113 -13.59 10.92 13.83
C PHE A 113 -14.07 9.70 13.04
N ILE A 114 -14.54 8.66 13.73
CA ILE A 114 -15.09 7.45 13.09
C ILE A 114 -16.29 7.81 12.21
N ARG A 115 -17.21 8.65 12.70
CA ARG A 115 -18.37 9.10 11.92
C ARG A 115 -18.01 9.95 10.72
N ARG A 116 -16.96 10.78 10.82
CA ARG A 116 -16.43 11.53 9.69
C ARG A 116 -15.91 10.58 8.62
N LEU A 117 -15.06 9.61 8.99
CA LEU A 117 -14.56 8.61 8.05
C LEU A 117 -15.70 7.82 7.41
N ASP A 118 -16.73 7.48 8.18
CA ASP A 118 -17.91 6.77 7.67
C ASP A 118 -18.69 7.54 6.59
N ALA A 119 -18.64 8.87 6.64
CA ALA A 119 -19.27 9.74 5.65
C ALA A 119 -18.36 10.06 4.46
N GLU A 120 -17.04 10.00 4.64
CA GLU A 120 -16.06 10.42 3.63
C GLU A 120 -15.49 9.25 2.80
N LEU A 121 -15.42 8.05 3.37
CA LEU A 121 -14.90 6.84 2.73
C LEU A 121 -16.05 6.05 2.09
N ASP A 122 -15.88 5.67 0.83
CA ASP A 122 -16.91 4.94 0.09
C ASP A 122 -16.92 3.45 0.42
N LEU A 123 -15.74 2.87 0.72
CA LEU A 123 -15.62 1.47 1.13
C LEU A 123 -14.40 1.27 2.05
N VAL A 124 -14.57 0.51 3.12
CA VAL A 124 -13.48 0.11 4.02
C VAL A 124 -13.34 -1.40 3.99
N LEU A 125 -12.21 -1.88 3.46
CA LEU A 125 -11.88 -3.29 3.37
C LEU A 125 -11.33 -3.80 4.71
N ILE A 126 -11.53 -5.08 4.99
CA ILE A 126 -10.98 -5.74 6.19
C ILE A 126 -10.01 -6.82 5.73
N ALA A 127 -8.76 -6.75 6.20
CA ALA A 127 -7.69 -7.64 5.80
C ALA A 127 -8.00 -9.13 6.05
N GLU A 128 -8.75 -9.44 7.12
CA GLU A 128 -9.17 -10.81 7.44
C GLU A 128 -10.33 -11.33 6.57
N LEU A 129 -11.00 -10.45 5.82
CA LEU A 129 -12.10 -10.74 4.89
C LEU A 129 -11.75 -10.19 3.50
N MET A 130 -10.49 -10.36 3.08
CA MET A 130 -9.97 -9.70 1.88
C MET A 130 -10.68 -10.16 0.60
N ASP A 131 -11.03 -11.44 0.49
CA ASP A 131 -11.72 -11.94 -0.71
C ASP A 131 -13.11 -11.31 -0.86
N GLU A 132 -13.90 -11.28 0.23
CA GLU A 132 -15.21 -10.64 0.26
C GLU A 132 -15.10 -9.12 0.03
N SER A 133 -14.08 -8.49 0.64
CA SER A 133 -13.77 -7.08 0.46
C SER A 133 -13.48 -6.74 -1.01
N LEU A 134 -12.67 -7.56 -1.70
CA LEU A 134 -12.34 -7.38 -3.11
C LEU A 134 -13.54 -7.64 -4.03
N VAL A 135 -14.43 -8.57 -3.68
CA VAL A 135 -15.71 -8.75 -4.40
C VAL A 135 -16.58 -7.50 -4.29
N LEU A 136 -16.74 -6.93 -3.09
CA LEU A 136 -17.50 -5.69 -2.94
C LEU A 136 -16.86 -4.52 -3.70
N LEU A 137 -15.53 -4.39 -3.64
CA LEU A 137 -14.80 -3.36 -4.40
C LEU A 137 -14.98 -3.52 -5.91
N LYS A 138 -14.88 -4.77 -6.42
CA LYS A 138 -15.13 -5.12 -7.82
C LYS A 138 -16.48 -4.57 -8.28
N HIS A 139 -17.54 -4.86 -7.54
CA HIS A 139 -18.89 -4.42 -7.90
C HIS A 139 -19.07 -2.91 -7.75
N ALA A 140 -18.47 -2.28 -6.72
CA ALA A 140 -18.55 -0.85 -6.51
C ALA A 140 -17.88 -0.03 -7.64
N LEU A 141 -16.82 -0.56 -8.25
CA LEU A 141 -16.08 0.10 -9.33
C LEU A 141 -16.42 -0.41 -10.73
N CYS A 142 -17.42 -1.29 -10.87
CA CYS A 142 -17.78 -1.96 -12.12
C CYS A 142 -16.59 -2.69 -12.78
N TRP A 143 -15.71 -3.24 -11.95
CA TRP A 143 -14.54 -3.99 -12.37
C TRP A 143 -14.86 -5.46 -12.65
N THR A 144 -14.00 -6.11 -13.43
CA THR A 144 -14.06 -7.54 -13.66
C THR A 144 -13.36 -8.30 -12.52
N THR A 145 -13.59 -9.62 -12.43
CA THR A 145 -12.87 -10.45 -11.46
C THR A 145 -11.35 -10.38 -11.66
N GLN A 146 -10.87 -10.20 -12.89
CA GLN A 146 -9.44 -10.12 -13.20
C GLN A 146 -8.80 -8.84 -12.63
N ASP A 147 -9.55 -7.72 -12.58
CA ASP A 147 -9.03 -6.42 -12.13
C ASP A 147 -8.75 -6.37 -10.62
N VAL A 148 -9.37 -7.26 -9.84
CA VAL A 148 -9.21 -7.36 -8.38
C VAL A 148 -8.34 -8.55 -7.95
N VAL A 149 -7.71 -9.27 -8.87
CA VAL A 149 -6.78 -10.34 -8.52
C VAL A 149 -5.51 -9.73 -7.90
N SER A 150 -5.14 -10.26 -6.73
CA SER A 150 -3.88 -9.95 -6.07
C SER A 150 -3.19 -11.24 -5.60
N PHE A 151 -1.86 -11.26 -5.64
CA PHE A 151 -1.04 -12.25 -4.95
C PHE A 151 -0.77 -11.81 -3.51
N GLN A 152 -0.41 -12.76 -2.65
CA GLN A 152 -0.22 -12.49 -1.24
C GLN A 152 1.10 -11.75 -1.02
N GLN A 153 1.04 -10.42 -0.90
CA GLN A 153 2.21 -9.60 -0.62
C GLN A 153 2.48 -9.51 0.89
N ASN A 154 3.73 -9.25 1.28
CA ASN A 154 4.16 -9.02 2.67
C ASN A 154 3.86 -10.17 3.66
N ALA A 155 3.59 -11.38 3.16
CA ALA A 155 3.51 -12.57 4.00
C ALA A 155 4.92 -13.06 4.34
N ARG A 156 5.17 -13.32 5.63
CA ARG A 156 6.44 -13.91 6.09
C ARG A 156 6.49 -15.37 5.69
N ARG A 157 7.60 -15.80 5.07
CA ARG A 157 7.77 -17.21 4.65
C ARG A 157 7.97 -18.14 5.85
N SER A 158 8.70 -17.69 6.87
CA SER A 158 8.72 -18.35 8.16
C SER A 158 7.56 -17.80 8.99
N GLN A 159 6.58 -18.66 9.27
CA GLN A 159 5.71 -18.43 10.41
C GLN A 159 6.61 -18.58 11.65
N TYR A 160 7.24 -17.49 12.08
CA TYR A 160 7.42 -17.34 13.52
C TYR A 160 6.00 -17.47 14.06
N LEU A 161 5.73 -18.60 14.73
CA LEU A 161 4.55 -18.82 15.56
C LEU A 161 4.22 -17.49 16.20
N PRO A 162 2.96 -17.01 16.17
CA PRO A 162 2.62 -15.74 16.80
C PRO A 162 3.30 -15.77 18.15
N SER A 163 4.25 -14.86 18.37
CA SER A 163 4.94 -14.72 19.64
C SER A 163 3.83 -14.83 20.66
N ARG A 164 3.86 -15.83 21.56
CA ARG A 164 2.81 -16.00 22.57
C ARG A 164 2.89 -14.79 23.48
N ILE A 165 2.33 -13.67 23.03
CA ILE A 165 2.28 -12.42 23.74
C ILE A 165 1.38 -12.75 24.93
N PRO A 166 1.90 -12.63 26.16
CA PRO A 166 1.11 -12.94 27.34
C PRO A 166 -0.20 -12.17 27.32
N GLU A 167 -1.29 -12.79 27.76
CA GLU A 167 -2.62 -12.18 27.68
C GLU A 167 -2.70 -10.82 28.41
N LYS A 168 -1.88 -10.62 29.45
CA LYS A 168 -1.72 -9.32 30.12
C LYS A 168 -1.16 -8.25 29.17
N ALA A 169 -0.12 -8.58 28.42
CA ALA A 169 0.49 -7.70 27.44
C ALA A 169 -0.44 -7.44 26.26
N ARG A 170 -1.15 -8.47 25.78
CA ARG A 170 -2.18 -8.36 24.74
C ARG A 170 -3.23 -7.31 25.12
N ARG A 171 -3.78 -7.40 26.34
CA ARG A 171 -4.74 -6.41 26.87
C ARG A 171 -4.15 -5.01 26.97
N ALA A 172 -2.91 -4.86 27.44
CA ALA A 172 -2.26 -3.56 27.50
C ALA A 172 -2.08 -2.93 26.11
N ILE A 173 -1.65 -3.71 25.12
CA ILE A 173 -1.49 -3.28 23.73
C ILE A 173 -2.83 -2.84 23.13
N LEU A 174 -3.88 -3.64 23.29
CA LEU A 174 -5.21 -3.30 22.79
C LEU A 174 -5.79 -2.06 23.48
N THR A 175 -5.52 -1.88 24.78
CA THR A 175 -5.92 -0.69 25.53
C THR A 175 -5.19 0.56 25.01
N ALA A 176 -3.88 0.46 24.74
CA ALA A 176 -3.12 1.56 24.15
C ALA A 176 -3.58 1.89 22.71
N ASN A 177 -4.11 0.89 21.99
CA ASN A 177 -4.63 1.00 20.63
C ASN A 177 -6.17 1.09 20.60
N TYR A 178 -6.82 1.63 21.64
CA TYR A 178 -8.28 1.58 21.73
C TYR A 178 -9.01 2.30 20.58
N VAL A 179 -8.39 3.32 19.97
CA VAL A 179 -8.97 4.02 18.81
C VAL A 179 -9.00 3.10 17.61
N ASP A 180 -7.89 2.40 17.34
CA ASP A 180 -7.80 1.41 16.26
C ASP A 180 -8.76 0.23 16.50
N VAL A 181 -8.91 -0.22 17.75
CA VAL A 181 -9.93 -1.23 18.13
C VAL A 181 -11.34 -0.74 17.83
N SER A 182 -11.67 0.50 18.23
CA SER A 182 -12.99 1.08 18.00
C SER A 182 -13.29 1.25 16.50
N LEU A 183 -12.29 1.74 15.75
CA LEU A 183 -12.35 1.94 14.31
C LEU A 183 -12.54 0.61 13.57
N TYR A 184 -11.71 -0.39 13.87
CA TYR A 184 -11.78 -1.72 13.26
C TYR A 184 -13.13 -2.39 13.52
N ASN A 185 -13.61 -2.39 14.77
CA ASN A 185 -14.89 -3.01 15.10
C ASN A 185 -16.06 -2.36 14.37
N PHE A 186 -16.08 -1.02 14.30
CA PHE A 186 -17.13 -0.28 13.59
C PHE A 186 -17.19 -0.66 12.11
N PHE A 187 -16.06 -0.56 11.40
CA PHE A 187 -16.03 -0.85 9.96
C PHE A 187 -16.12 -2.34 9.63
N LYS A 188 -15.68 -3.23 10.53
CA LYS A 188 -15.90 -4.67 10.37
C LYS A 188 -17.38 -5.02 10.40
N ILE A 189 -18.15 -4.45 11.32
CA ILE A 189 -19.61 -4.64 11.36
C ILE A 189 -20.23 -4.11 10.07
N LYS A 190 -19.88 -2.89 9.63
CA LYS A 190 -20.37 -2.36 8.36
C LYS A 190 -20.05 -3.23 7.15
N LEU A 191 -18.84 -3.81 7.10
CA LEU A 191 -18.48 -4.75 6.03
C LEU A 191 -19.34 -6.01 6.08
N LEU A 192 -19.55 -6.58 7.26
CA LEU A 192 -20.40 -7.77 7.43
C LEU A 192 -21.85 -7.49 7.01
N ASP A 193 -22.38 -6.31 7.34
CA ASP A 193 -23.71 -5.87 6.90
C ASP A 193 -23.75 -5.73 5.36
N ALA A 194 -22.71 -5.17 4.75
CA ALA A 194 -22.60 -5.06 3.28
C ALA A 194 -22.50 -6.45 2.60
N ILE A 195 -21.76 -7.39 3.20
CA ILE A 195 -21.69 -8.79 2.73
C ILE A 195 -23.07 -9.44 2.79
N ALA A 196 -23.81 -9.26 3.90
CA ALA A 196 -25.15 -9.79 4.06
C ALA A 196 -26.12 -9.18 3.03
N ALA A 197 -26.06 -7.87 2.81
CA ALA A 197 -26.88 -7.16 1.83
C ALA A 197 -26.56 -7.53 0.38
N PHE A 198 -25.29 -7.87 0.08
CA PHE A 198 -24.89 -8.35 -1.24
C PHE A 198 -25.47 -9.75 -1.57
N GLY A 199 -25.79 -10.53 -0.53
CA GLY A 199 -26.34 -11.87 -0.61
C GLY A 199 -25.29 -12.95 -0.32
N VAL A 200 -25.55 -13.80 0.67
CA VAL A 200 -24.60 -14.81 1.17
C VAL A 200 -24.18 -15.81 0.09
N ASP A 201 -25.12 -16.32 -0.69
CA ASP A 201 -24.80 -17.33 -1.72
C ASP A 201 -24.09 -16.70 -2.91
N ARG A 202 -24.54 -15.51 -3.35
CA ARG A 202 -23.85 -14.71 -4.37
C ARG A 202 -22.42 -14.38 -3.95
N MET A 203 -22.20 -14.01 -2.69
CA MET A 203 -20.85 -13.74 -2.16
C MET A 203 -19.96 -14.98 -2.24
N LYS A 204 -20.47 -16.16 -1.83
CA LYS A 204 -19.72 -17.41 -1.92
C LYS A 204 -19.31 -17.73 -3.37
N GLU A 205 -20.21 -17.55 -4.33
CA GLU A 205 -19.94 -17.78 -5.75
C GLU A 205 -18.88 -16.82 -6.30
N GLU A 206 -18.99 -15.53 -6.01
CA GLU A 206 -18.03 -14.51 -6.44
C GLU A 206 -16.65 -14.70 -5.80
N VAL A 207 -16.60 -15.05 -4.51
CA VAL A 207 -15.35 -15.40 -3.81
C VAL A 207 -14.73 -16.65 -4.44
N PHE A 208 -15.52 -17.67 -4.75
CA PHE A 208 -15.03 -18.87 -5.44
C PHE A 208 -14.46 -18.53 -6.82
N ALA A 209 -15.15 -17.71 -7.61
CA ALA A 209 -14.68 -17.25 -8.91
C ALA A 209 -13.36 -16.45 -8.79
N LEU A 210 -13.26 -15.56 -7.80
CA LEU A 210 -12.05 -14.79 -7.52
C LEU A 210 -10.87 -15.71 -7.16
N ARG A 211 -11.08 -16.67 -6.25
CA ARG A 211 -10.04 -17.64 -5.85
C ARG A 211 -9.61 -18.52 -7.01
N LYS A 212 -10.55 -18.98 -7.83
CA LYS A 212 -10.27 -19.77 -9.04
C LYS A 212 -9.42 -18.97 -10.03
N MET A 213 -9.78 -17.71 -10.30
CA MET A 213 -9.02 -16.83 -11.18
C MET A 213 -7.61 -16.57 -10.63
N ARG A 214 -7.50 -16.23 -9.33
CA ARG A 214 -6.21 -16.05 -8.65
C ARG A 214 -5.32 -17.28 -8.80
N MET A 215 -5.87 -18.48 -8.58
CA MET A 215 -5.12 -19.73 -8.70
C MET A 215 -4.64 -19.99 -10.13
N SER A 216 -5.50 -19.73 -11.13
CA SER A 216 -5.13 -19.86 -12.55
C SER A 216 -3.99 -18.91 -12.91
N MET A 217 -4.13 -17.62 -12.57
CA MET A 217 -3.11 -16.61 -12.86
C MET A 217 -1.82 -16.89 -12.09
N TYR A 218 -1.93 -17.38 -10.85
CA TYR A 218 -0.76 -17.80 -10.06
C TYR A 218 -0.03 -18.95 -10.76
N GLY A 219 -0.75 -19.98 -11.21
CA GLY A 219 -0.17 -21.12 -11.94
C GLY A 219 0.50 -20.72 -13.26
N ASP A 220 -0.04 -19.73 -13.96
CA ASP A 220 0.55 -19.21 -15.21
C ASP A 220 1.72 -18.27 -14.98
N CYS A 221 1.69 -17.48 -13.91
CA CYS A 221 2.69 -16.43 -13.67
C CYS A 221 3.87 -16.91 -12.80
N VAL A 222 3.62 -17.67 -11.74
CA VAL A 222 4.63 -17.96 -10.71
C VAL A 222 5.32 -19.28 -10.99
N ASP A 223 6.65 -19.22 -11.10
CA ASP A 223 7.53 -20.38 -11.25
C ASP A 223 7.86 -20.98 -9.88
N SER A 224 8.29 -20.14 -8.95
CA SER A 224 8.65 -20.53 -7.60
C SER A 224 8.57 -19.34 -6.64
N GLU A 225 8.45 -19.64 -5.35
CA GLU A 225 8.52 -18.64 -4.29
C GLU A 225 9.88 -18.75 -3.58
N ASP A 226 10.49 -17.61 -3.24
CA ASP A 226 11.66 -17.53 -2.34
C ASP A 226 11.47 -16.40 -1.32
N THR A 227 12.46 -16.13 -0.48
CA THR A 227 12.51 -14.89 0.29
C THR A 227 12.79 -13.69 -0.61
N ALA A 228 12.23 -12.53 -0.27
CA ALA A 228 12.26 -11.33 -1.12
C ALA A 228 13.69 -10.88 -1.47
N ASP A 229 14.65 -11.07 -0.58
CA ASP A 229 16.09 -10.80 -0.79
C ASP A 229 16.74 -11.67 -1.87
N LYS A 230 16.20 -12.86 -2.12
CA LYS A 230 16.68 -13.77 -3.16
C LYS A 230 15.96 -13.61 -4.49
N VAL A 231 14.77 -13.01 -4.48
CA VAL A 231 13.96 -12.79 -5.68
C VAL A 231 14.21 -11.42 -6.28
N TYR A 232 14.23 -10.38 -5.45
CA TYR A 232 14.29 -9.00 -5.90
C TYR A 232 15.69 -8.39 -5.71
N PRO A 233 16.09 -7.44 -6.57
CA PRO A 233 17.31 -6.67 -6.36
C PRO A 233 17.32 -5.96 -5.00
N PRO A 234 18.47 -5.85 -4.30
CA PRO A 234 18.55 -5.33 -2.93
C PRO A 234 17.90 -3.96 -2.72
N GLN A 235 17.96 -3.06 -3.71
CA GLN A 235 17.35 -1.73 -3.64
C GLN A 235 15.82 -1.74 -3.59
N PHE A 236 15.19 -2.87 -3.93
CA PHE A 236 13.75 -3.06 -3.88
C PHE A 236 13.32 -3.96 -2.71
N VAL A 237 14.22 -4.32 -1.81
CA VAL A 237 13.91 -5.19 -0.66
C VAL A 237 13.81 -4.34 0.60
N PHE A 238 12.58 -4.12 1.07
CA PHE A 238 12.34 -3.48 2.38
C PHE A 238 12.44 -4.49 3.53
N ARG A 239 11.91 -5.70 3.31
CA ARG A 239 11.95 -6.82 4.25
C ARG A 239 12.49 -8.05 3.52
N PRO A 240 13.56 -8.68 4.01
CA PRO A 240 14.13 -9.85 3.34
C PRO A 240 13.29 -11.11 3.56
N ASP A 241 12.66 -11.27 4.73
CA ASP A 241 11.98 -12.50 5.19
C ASP A 241 10.54 -12.68 4.67
N VAL A 242 10.05 -11.75 3.85
CA VAL A 242 8.73 -11.88 3.20
C VAL A 242 8.83 -12.66 1.90
N VAL A 243 7.71 -13.20 1.45
CA VAL A 243 7.60 -13.92 0.19
C VAL A 243 7.99 -13.03 -1.00
N GLY A 244 8.76 -13.60 -1.92
CA GLY A 244 9.01 -13.05 -3.25
C GLY A 244 8.63 -14.08 -4.31
N TYR A 245 8.14 -13.58 -5.45
CA TYR A 245 7.66 -14.40 -6.56
C TYR A 245 8.64 -14.39 -7.73
N ARG A 246 9.20 -15.56 -8.10
CA ARG A 246 9.91 -15.71 -9.38
C ARG A 246 8.87 -15.94 -10.48
N ILE A 247 8.88 -15.08 -11.50
CA ILE A 247 7.91 -15.12 -12.59
C ILE A 247 8.44 -15.96 -13.75
N LYS A 248 7.57 -16.77 -14.36
CA LYS A 248 7.88 -17.61 -15.53
C LYS A 248 8.27 -16.74 -16.73
N ASN A 249 9.23 -17.24 -17.51
CA ASN A 249 9.65 -16.58 -18.76
C ASN A 249 8.61 -16.74 -19.89
N ASP A 250 7.94 -17.89 -19.94
CA ASP A 250 6.90 -18.20 -20.92
C ASP A 250 5.54 -18.28 -20.23
N THR A 251 4.72 -17.25 -20.43
CA THR A 251 3.39 -17.11 -19.84
C THR A 251 2.34 -17.43 -20.91
N ARG A 252 1.54 -18.48 -20.70
CA ARG A 252 0.60 -18.98 -21.73
C ARG A 252 -0.63 -18.09 -21.87
N ALA A 253 -1.41 -17.94 -20.80
CA ALA A 253 -2.72 -17.29 -20.86
C ALA A 253 -2.72 -15.84 -20.33
N VAL A 254 -1.84 -15.52 -19.38
CA VAL A 254 -1.72 -14.17 -18.81
C VAL A 254 -0.57 -13.42 -19.48
N PRO A 255 -0.73 -12.15 -19.91
CA PRO A 255 0.37 -11.38 -20.46
C PRO A 255 1.55 -11.26 -19.49
N SER A 256 2.77 -11.46 -19.98
CA SER A 256 4.00 -11.35 -19.17
C SER A 256 4.13 -10.03 -18.40
N ALA A 257 3.64 -8.92 -18.96
CA ALA A 257 3.59 -7.64 -18.25
C ALA A 257 2.70 -7.69 -17.00
N THR A 258 1.54 -8.33 -17.08
CA THR A 258 0.60 -8.52 -15.96
C THR A 258 1.21 -9.41 -14.89
N CYS A 259 1.84 -10.52 -15.27
CA CYS A 259 2.53 -11.39 -14.31
C CYS A 259 3.65 -10.66 -13.54
N ARG A 260 4.44 -9.82 -14.24
CA ARG A 260 5.46 -8.99 -13.60
C ARG A 260 4.87 -7.99 -12.62
N MET A 261 3.71 -7.41 -12.93
CA MET A 261 3.02 -6.49 -12.01
C MET A 261 2.46 -7.21 -10.78
N LEU A 262 1.80 -8.37 -10.96
CA LEU A 262 1.23 -9.16 -9.87
C LEU A 262 2.30 -9.72 -8.92
N GLY A 263 3.46 -10.08 -9.45
CA GLY A 263 4.60 -10.59 -8.69
C GLY A 263 5.56 -9.53 -8.17
N ALA A 264 5.41 -8.25 -8.54
CA ALA A 264 6.29 -7.20 -8.05
C ALA A 264 5.93 -6.85 -6.60
N ASN A 265 6.94 -6.73 -5.75
CA ASN A 265 6.75 -6.13 -4.44
C ASN A 265 6.53 -4.62 -4.55
N GLU A 266 6.14 -3.97 -3.44
CA GLU A 266 5.77 -2.56 -3.43
C GLU A 266 6.83 -1.63 -4.04
N LEU A 267 8.10 -1.80 -3.66
CA LEU A 267 9.19 -0.92 -4.11
C LEU A 267 9.46 -1.09 -5.62
N LEU A 268 9.45 -2.34 -6.11
CA LEU A 268 9.62 -2.63 -7.53
C LEU A 268 8.42 -2.12 -8.33
N PHE A 269 7.20 -2.38 -7.88
CA PHE A 269 5.97 -1.94 -8.54
C PHE A 269 5.90 -0.41 -8.61
N THR A 270 6.22 0.28 -7.50
CA THR A 270 6.29 1.75 -7.46
C THR A 270 7.32 2.28 -8.46
N ASN A 271 8.48 1.62 -8.59
CA ASN A 271 9.48 2.01 -9.59
C ASN A 271 8.97 1.86 -11.02
N MET A 272 8.27 0.76 -11.32
CA MET A 272 7.66 0.51 -12.63
C MET A 272 6.65 1.61 -12.99
N ILE A 273 5.76 1.95 -12.07
CA ILE A 273 4.75 3.01 -12.27
C ILE A 273 5.42 4.39 -12.44
N ARG A 274 6.39 4.74 -11.59
CA ARG A 274 7.11 6.03 -11.69
C ARG A 274 7.83 6.18 -13.02
N ARG A 275 8.50 5.11 -13.51
CA ARG A 275 9.15 5.12 -14.83
C ARG A 275 8.12 5.36 -15.95
N ARG A 276 6.96 4.71 -15.88
CA ARG A 276 5.90 4.92 -16.87
C ARG A 276 5.37 6.36 -16.85
N GLN A 277 5.08 6.88 -15.66
CA GLN A 277 4.63 8.26 -15.49
C GLN A 277 5.64 9.28 -16.03
N LEU A 278 6.94 9.06 -15.81
CA LEU A 278 8.00 9.94 -16.33
C LEU A 278 8.08 9.90 -17.86
N MET A 279 7.97 8.72 -18.48
CA MET A 279 7.93 8.60 -19.95
C MET A 279 6.72 9.33 -20.53
N ASP A 280 5.57 9.20 -19.88
CA ASP A 280 4.32 9.84 -20.28
C ASP A 280 4.44 11.38 -20.17
N ILE A 281 5.10 11.90 -19.13
CA ILE A 281 5.40 13.34 -18.99
C ILE A 281 6.41 13.80 -20.03
N SER A 282 7.50 13.06 -20.27
CA SER A 282 8.52 13.44 -21.26
C SER A 282 7.95 13.47 -22.68
N ALA A 283 7.07 12.51 -23.03
CA ALA A 283 6.40 12.48 -24.33
C ALA A 283 5.57 13.75 -24.57
N PHE A 284 4.92 14.30 -23.54
CA PHE A 284 4.21 15.58 -23.62
C PHE A 284 5.16 16.75 -23.96
N TYR A 285 6.35 16.79 -23.36
CA TYR A 285 7.35 17.82 -23.67
C TYR A 285 7.87 17.70 -25.10
N PHE A 286 8.18 16.49 -25.58
CA PHE A 286 8.64 16.27 -26.96
C PHE A 286 7.56 16.57 -28.00
N ALA A 287 6.29 16.23 -27.74
CA ALA A 287 5.21 16.59 -28.66
C ALA A 287 4.97 18.11 -28.73
N ARG A 288 5.09 18.81 -27.61
CA ARG A 288 4.83 20.27 -27.53
C ARG A 288 5.99 21.13 -28.01
N TRP A 289 7.24 20.65 -27.92
CA TRP A 289 8.44 21.38 -28.37
C TRP A 289 9.02 20.85 -29.68
N GLY A 290 8.76 19.60 -30.05
CA GLY A 290 9.16 19.02 -31.34
C GLY A 290 8.27 19.40 -32.52
N ALA A 291 7.02 19.80 -32.26
CA ALA A 291 6.10 20.26 -33.32
C ALA A 291 6.29 21.74 -33.71
N GLY A 292 7.19 22.48 -33.04
CA GLY A 292 7.46 23.90 -33.30
C GLY A 292 8.71 24.19 -34.14
N ALA A 293 9.47 23.18 -34.57
CA ALA A 293 10.77 23.37 -35.21
C ALA A 293 10.99 22.49 -36.45
N ALA A 294 9.95 22.22 -37.23
CA ALA A 294 10.06 21.45 -38.46
C ALA A 294 9.21 22.04 -39.61
N THR A 295 9.48 23.30 -39.96
CA THR A 295 9.22 23.80 -41.32
C THR A 295 10.43 24.59 -41.79
N GLY A 296 11.23 23.97 -42.66
CA GLY A 296 12.28 24.64 -43.43
C GLY A 296 13.69 24.15 -43.16
N LEU A 297 14.10 23.08 -43.84
CA LEU A 297 15.26 23.03 -44.76
C LEU A 297 15.67 21.58 -45.03
N ALA A 298 15.86 21.27 -46.30
CA ALA A 298 16.24 19.97 -46.82
C ALA A 298 17.76 19.74 -46.77
N ALA A 299 18.10 18.45 -46.80
CA ALA A 299 19.29 17.81 -47.38
C ALA A 299 20.57 17.62 -46.55
N SER A 300 21.08 16.38 -46.69
CA SER A 300 22.42 15.82 -46.46
C SER A 300 22.87 15.46 -45.02
N ALA A 301 23.00 14.14 -44.80
CA ALA A 301 23.95 13.51 -43.89
C ALA A 301 25.41 13.70 -44.41
N PRO A 302 26.52 13.43 -43.67
CA PRO A 302 26.66 12.45 -42.58
C PRO A 302 27.64 12.82 -41.43
N LEU A 303 27.85 11.83 -40.54
CA LEU A 303 28.98 11.62 -39.60
C LEU A 303 29.05 12.45 -38.30
N GLY A 304 28.89 11.72 -37.19
CA GLY A 304 29.82 11.73 -36.07
C GLY A 304 29.98 13.02 -35.29
N LEU A 305 29.27 13.12 -34.16
CA LEU A 305 29.85 13.68 -32.93
C LEU A 305 29.02 13.23 -31.73
N ALA A 306 29.65 12.42 -30.91
CA ALA A 306 29.22 12.12 -29.56
C ALA A 306 29.09 13.44 -28.79
N LEU A 307 27.86 13.85 -28.46
CA LEU A 307 27.64 14.85 -27.44
C LEU A 307 27.36 14.15 -26.12
N SER A 308 28.45 13.98 -25.38
CA SER A 308 28.45 13.80 -23.94
C SER A 308 27.69 14.96 -23.30
N LEU A 309 26.50 14.70 -22.77
CA LEU A 309 25.84 15.58 -21.81
C LEU A 309 26.21 15.09 -20.40
N THR A 310 27.44 15.44 -20.01
CA THR A 310 27.85 15.52 -18.61
C THR A 310 27.06 16.63 -17.94
N LEU A 311 26.00 16.27 -17.23
CA LEU A 311 25.40 17.10 -16.20
C LEU A 311 26.03 16.72 -14.86
N SER A 312 27.15 17.38 -14.58
CA SER A 312 27.78 17.42 -13.27
C SER A 312 27.15 18.56 -12.48
N VAL A 313 26.21 18.26 -11.56
CA VAL A 313 25.92 19.14 -10.41
C VAL A 313 25.77 18.25 -9.18
N PRO A 314 26.37 18.66 -8.03
CA PRO A 314 26.69 17.78 -6.91
C PRO A 314 25.58 17.75 -5.86
N TRP A 315 25.81 16.95 -4.82
CA TRP A 315 25.00 16.68 -3.63
C TRP A 315 24.10 15.45 -3.68
N SER A 316 24.76 14.33 -3.39
CA SER A 316 24.22 13.19 -2.69
C SER A 316 23.53 13.62 -1.39
N SER A 317 22.21 13.55 -1.35
CA SER A 317 21.46 13.33 -0.12
C SER A 317 20.53 12.15 -0.38
N ARG A 318 20.89 11.02 0.23
CA ARG A 318 20.08 9.80 0.29
C ARG A 318 18.71 10.17 0.88
N MET A 319 17.68 10.27 0.05
CA MET A 319 16.29 10.23 0.51
C MET A 319 15.72 8.85 0.19
N LEU A 320 16.03 7.92 1.08
CA LEU A 320 15.25 6.70 1.27
C LEU A 320 13.90 7.13 1.87
N LEU A 321 12.88 7.21 1.03
CA LEU A 321 11.50 7.32 1.46
C LEU A 321 10.83 5.99 1.15
N GLY A 322 10.93 5.08 2.12
CA GLY A 322 9.86 4.13 2.41
C GLY A 322 8.89 4.71 3.43
#